data_AF-A0AAD6DHZ3-F1
#
_entry.id   AF-A0AAD6DHZ3-F1
#
_cell.length_a   1.000
_cell.length_b   1.000
_cell.length_c   1.000
_cell.angle_alpha   90.00
_cell.angle_beta   90.00
_cell.angle_gamma   90.00
#
_symmetry.space_group_name_H-M   'P 1'
#
loop_
_entity.id
_entity.type
_entity.pdbx_description
1 polymer ?
#
loop_
_entity_poly.entity_id
_entity_poly.type
_entity_poly.pdbx_seq_one_letter_code
_entity_poly.pdbx_strand_id
1 'polypeptide(L)'
;MARILEMRWLASKIWTNSFIENDETSYDAYIDEFEQIIEIAEQSPPREDPFWSRSPKFMFEMGFAPQLYFTVMKCRYLPIRLKALALMTSKCCQREILWDSNAIYVAGKRIIEQEHGIKLPEDLRLVGKMIEDPPAAPIDSHRLRDFTTPENEDIDAVREVYDSLDITDNRIYFHFPTSSMDNMDPVDQWY
;
A
#
# COMPACT_ATOMS: atom_id res chain seq x y z
N MET A 1 -11.10 -20.18 0.79
CA MET A 1 -12.12 -19.48 -0.04
C MET A 1 -13.04 -18.61 0.81
N ALA A 2 -13.76 -19.11 1.83
CA ALA A 2 -14.67 -18.26 2.64
C ALA A 2 -13.97 -17.05 3.30
N ARG A 3 -12.78 -17.26 3.86
CA ARG A 3 -11.97 -16.21 4.50
C ARG A 3 -11.55 -15.06 3.57
N ILE A 4 -11.27 -15.34 2.29
CA ILE A 4 -10.88 -14.27 1.35
C ILE A 4 -12.07 -13.39 0.96
N LEU A 5 -13.29 -13.95 0.95
CA LEU A 5 -14.51 -13.18 0.72
C LEU A 5 -14.81 -12.25 1.89
N GLU A 6 -14.57 -12.70 3.13
CA GLU A 6 -14.67 -11.87 4.33
C GLU A 6 -13.71 -10.69 4.28
N MET A 7 -12.44 -10.93 3.92
CA MET A 7 -11.43 -9.88 3.74
C MET A 7 -11.82 -8.87 2.65
N ARG A 8 -12.34 -9.36 1.52
CA ARG A 8 -12.87 -8.50 0.43
C ARG A 8 -14.05 -7.66 0.91
N TRP A 9 -14.96 -8.25 1.67
CA TRP A 9 -16.12 -7.55 2.22
C TRP A 9 -15.70 -6.46 3.20
N LEU A 10 -14.75 -6.74 4.11
CA LEU A 10 -14.20 -5.73 5.03
C LEU A 10 -13.59 -4.56 4.27
N ALA A 11 -12.70 -4.83 3.30
CA ALA A 11 -12.09 -3.78 2.48
C ALA A 11 -13.15 -2.95 1.73
N SER A 12 -14.17 -3.61 1.17
CA SER A 12 -15.26 -2.94 0.45
C SER A 12 -16.09 -2.06 1.38
N LYS A 13 -16.44 -2.55 2.58
CA LYS A 13 -17.19 -1.82 3.60
C LYS A 13 -16.46 -0.53 3.99
N ILE A 14 -15.17 -0.63 4.32
CA ILE A 14 -14.34 0.52 4.66
C ILE A 14 -14.36 1.52 3.51
N TRP A 15 -14.04 1.05 2.30
CA TRP A 15 -13.91 1.92 1.14
C TRP A 15 -15.21 2.64 0.79
N THR A 16 -16.36 1.95 0.81
CA THR A 16 -17.66 2.57 0.53
C THR A 16 -18.08 3.58 1.57
N ASN A 17 -17.76 3.35 2.84
CA ASN A 17 -18.13 4.29 3.90
C ASN A 17 -17.23 5.53 3.88
N SER A 18 -15.92 5.35 3.73
CA SER A 18 -14.96 6.45 3.67
C SER A 18 -15.14 7.32 2.43
N PHE A 19 -15.58 6.76 1.30
CA PHE A 19 -15.87 7.54 0.09
C PHE A 19 -16.97 8.59 0.32
N ILE A 20 -17.94 8.31 1.18
CA ILE A 20 -19.04 9.24 1.48
C ILE A 20 -18.52 10.45 2.28
N GLU A 21 -17.54 10.24 3.15
CA GLU A 21 -16.96 11.28 4.00
C GLU A 21 -15.93 12.15 3.26
N ASN A 22 -15.36 11.63 2.16
CA ASN A 22 -14.37 12.29 1.30
C ASN A 22 -13.19 12.93 2.07
N ASP A 23 -12.80 12.30 3.18
CA ASP A 23 -11.64 12.68 3.97
C ASP A 23 -10.79 11.45 4.30
N GLU A 24 -9.48 11.55 4.10
CA GLU A 24 -8.51 10.50 4.43
C GLU A 24 -8.43 10.23 5.93
N THR A 25 -8.88 11.15 6.78
CA THR A 25 -8.96 10.88 8.22
C THR A 25 -10.08 9.92 8.59
N SER A 26 -11.08 9.73 7.71
CA SER A 26 -12.17 8.78 7.93
C SER A 26 -11.69 7.34 8.11
N TYR A 27 -10.58 6.96 7.48
CA TYR A 27 -10.02 5.61 7.57
C TYR A 27 -9.54 5.28 8.99
N ASP A 28 -9.20 6.28 9.81
CA ASP A 28 -8.74 6.08 11.19
C ASP A 28 -9.84 5.50 12.09
N ALA A 29 -11.11 5.63 11.71
CA ALA A 29 -12.22 5.04 12.43
C ALA A 29 -12.32 3.50 12.26
N TYR A 30 -11.60 2.91 11.31
CA TYR A 30 -11.71 1.50 10.92
C TYR A 30 -10.50 0.65 11.34
N ILE A 31 -9.76 1.06 12.38
CA ILE A 31 -8.58 0.33 12.87
C ILE A 31 -8.92 -1.13 13.20
N ASP A 32 -10.07 -1.37 13.84
CA ASP A 32 -10.50 -2.72 14.22
C ASP A 32 -10.75 -3.60 12.98
N GLU A 33 -11.41 -3.06 11.95
CA GLU A 33 -11.60 -3.79 10.68
C GLU A 33 -10.28 -4.04 9.95
N PHE A 34 -9.33 -3.10 9.99
CA PHE A 34 -8.00 -3.33 9.44
C PHE A 34 -7.25 -4.45 10.19
N GLU A 35 -7.36 -4.51 11.52
CA GLU A 35 -6.77 -5.61 12.30
C GLU A 35 -7.44 -6.96 11.93
N GLN A 36 -8.76 -6.99 11.70
CA GLN A 36 -9.46 -8.19 11.22
C GLN A 36 -8.96 -8.65 9.84
N ILE A 37 -8.67 -7.71 8.92
CA ILE A 37 -8.05 -8.02 7.63
C ILE A 37 -6.70 -8.72 7.83
N ILE A 38 -5.88 -8.24 8.78
CA ILE A 38 -4.59 -8.87 9.12
C ILE A 38 -4.79 -10.25 9.72
N GLU A 39 -5.68 -10.40 10.68
CA GLU A 39 -5.98 -11.68 11.34
C GLU A 39 -6.40 -12.74 10.33
N ILE A 40 -7.26 -12.40 9.38
CA ILE A 40 -7.70 -13.30 8.30
C ILE A 40 -6.51 -13.76 7.44
N ALA A 41 -5.60 -12.85 7.11
CA ALA A 41 -4.42 -13.16 6.31
C ALA A 41 -3.40 -14.02 7.07
N GLU A 42 -3.21 -13.77 8.38
CA GLU A 42 -2.35 -14.57 9.26
C GLU A 42 -2.87 -16.01 9.39
N GLN A 43 -4.17 -16.17 9.64
CA GLN A 43 -4.83 -17.47 9.81
C GLN A 43 -4.92 -18.28 8.51
N SER A 44 -4.80 -17.63 7.36
CA SER A 44 -4.80 -18.31 6.07
C SER A 44 -3.46 -19.06 5.89
N PRO A 45 -3.45 -20.31 5.40
CA PRO A 45 -2.20 -21.04 5.20
C PRO A 45 -1.29 -20.29 4.22
N PRO A 46 0.05 -20.37 4.38
CA PRO A 46 0.97 -19.88 3.37
C PRO A 46 0.66 -20.53 2.02
N ARG A 47 0.95 -19.83 0.92
CA ARG A 47 0.53 -20.21 -0.43
C ARG A 47 1.30 -21.41 -1.02
N GLU A 48 2.07 -22.11 -0.20
CA GLU A 48 2.68 -23.39 -0.59
C GLU A 48 1.55 -24.40 -0.81
N ASP A 49 1.20 -24.63 -2.07
CA ASP A 49 0.30 -25.69 -2.46
C ASP A 49 1.06 -27.02 -2.36
N PRO A 50 0.62 -27.99 -1.53
CA PRO A 50 1.28 -29.28 -1.44
C PRO A 50 1.35 -30.04 -2.78
N PHE A 51 0.48 -29.70 -3.74
CA PHE A 51 0.44 -30.28 -5.09
C PHE A 51 1.30 -29.54 -6.12
N TRP A 52 1.58 -28.26 -5.90
CA TRP A 52 2.41 -27.45 -6.80
C TRP A 52 3.63 -26.95 -6.02
N SER A 53 4.80 -27.52 -6.34
CA SER A 53 6.10 -27.12 -5.77
C SER A 53 6.47 -25.65 -5.99
N ARG A 54 5.62 -24.87 -6.67
CA ARG A 54 5.75 -23.45 -6.93
C ARG A 54 4.38 -22.79 -6.82
N SER A 55 4.32 -21.68 -6.07
CA SER A 55 3.17 -20.78 -6.06
C SER A 55 2.82 -20.34 -7.49
N PRO A 56 1.53 -20.29 -7.88
CA PRO A 56 1.13 -19.81 -9.20
C PRO A 56 1.67 -18.39 -9.42
N LYS A 57 2.20 -18.10 -10.61
CA LYS A 57 2.72 -16.76 -10.95
C LYS A 57 1.62 -15.73 -11.22
N PHE A 58 0.40 -16.19 -11.52
CA PHE A 58 -0.72 -15.35 -11.88
C PHE A 58 -2.04 -15.89 -11.31
N MET A 59 -2.93 -15.01 -10.89
CA MET A 59 -4.29 -15.31 -10.44
C MET A 59 -5.29 -14.35 -11.09
N PHE A 60 -6.40 -14.87 -11.61
CA PHE A 60 -7.48 -14.07 -12.24
C PHE A 60 -8.46 -13.45 -11.23
N GLU A 61 -8.21 -13.62 -9.94
CA GLU A 61 -9.03 -13.04 -8.88
C GLU A 61 -8.19 -12.11 -7.99
N MET A 62 -8.86 -11.15 -7.34
CA MET A 62 -8.27 -10.31 -6.30
C MET A 62 -8.02 -11.15 -5.04
N GLY A 63 -6.82 -11.71 -4.91
CA GLY A 63 -6.40 -12.59 -3.82
C GLY A 63 -6.19 -11.84 -2.51
N PHE A 64 -4.97 -11.83 -1.98
CA PHE A 64 -4.59 -11.09 -0.76
C PHE A 64 -3.90 -9.76 -1.08
N ALA A 65 -3.32 -9.64 -2.28
CA ALA A 65 -2.49 -8.51 -2.68
C ALA A 65 -3.23 -7.17 -2.58
N PRO A 66 -4.43 -6.99 -3.18
CA PRO A 66 -5.13 -5.71 -3.11
C PRO A 66 -5.58 -5.34 -1.70
N GLN A 67 -5.96 -6.31 -0.87
CA GLN A 67 -6.52 -6.07 0.46
C GLN A 67 -5.41 -5.72 1.45
N LEU A 68 -4.28 -6.44 1.42
CA LEU A 68 -3.11 -6.08 2.23
C LEU A 68 -2.53 -4.74 1.78
N TYR A 69 -2.46 -4.49 0.47
CA TYR A 69 -2.00 -3.20 -0.04
C TYR A 69 -2.94 -2.06 0.34
N PHE A 70 -4.26 -2.27 0.30
CA PHE A 70 -5.23 -1.30 0.79
C PHE A 70 -5.01 -0.97 2.28
N THR A 71 -4.78 -1.97 3.12
CA THR A 71 -4.40 -1.76 4.52
C THR A 71 -3.11 -0.95 4.64
N VAL A 72 -2.07 -1.28 3.87
CA VAL A 72 -0.83 -0.49 3.84
C VAL A 72 -1.10 0.95 3.41
N MET A 73 -1.95 1.18 2.41
CA MET A 73 -2.20 2.52 1.88
C MET A 73 -3.09 3.40 2.74
N LYS A 74 -4.07 2.82 3.45
CA LYS A 74 -5.16 3.59 4.09
C LYS A 74 -5.22 3.47 5.61
N CYS A 75 -4.65 2.43 6.22
CA CYS A 75 -4.50 2.38 7.67
C CYS A 75 -3.28 3.21 8.06
N ARG A 76 -3.42 4.24 8.90
CA ARG A 76 -2.30 5.09 9.37
C ARG A 76 -1.70 4.61 10.70
N TYR A 77 -2.15 3.45 11.21
CA TYR A 77 -1.58 2.84 12.41
C TYR A 77 -0.38 1.95 12.04
N LEU A 78 0.83 2.41 12.38
CA LEU A 78 2.08 1.84 11.90
C LEU A 78 2.20 0.32 12.14
N PRO A 79 1.86 -0.24 13.31
CA PRO A 79 1.98 -1.69 13.55
C PRO A 79 1.16 -2.52 12.55
N ILE A 80 -0.08 -2.12 12.25
CA ILE A 80 -0.95 -2.84 11.31
C ILE A 80 -0.35 -2.77 9.89
N ARG A 81 0.15 -1.61 9.47
CA ARG A 81 0.77 -1.45 8.14
C ARG A 81 1.99 -2.35 7.96
N LEU A 82 2.83 -2.42 8.99
CA LEU A 82 4.05 -3.24 8.94
C LEU A 82 3.72 -4.73 8.92
N LYS A 83 2.70 -5.17 9.68
CA LYS A 83 2.15 -6.54 9.57
C LYS A 83 1.63 -6.81 8.16
N ALA A 84 0.83 -5.90 7.60
CA ALA A 84 0.28 -6.04 6.25
C ALA A 84 1.39 -6.20 5.20
N LEU A 85 2.39 -5.31 5.25
CA LEU A 85 3.51 -5.31 4.31
C LEU A 85 4.35 -6.60 4.43
N ALA A 86 4.58 -7.09 5.65
CA ALA A 86 5.25 -8.37 5.87
C ALA A 86 4.44 -9.56 5.30
N LEU A 87 3.13 -9.58 5.52
CA LEU A 87 2.24 -10.63 5.01
C LEU A 87 2.22 -10.68 3.48
N MET A 88 2.37 -9.54 2.80
CA MET A 88 2.41 -9.51 1.33
C MET A 88 3.52 -10.41 0.76
N THR A 89 4.66 -10.50 1.45
CA THR A 89 5.79 -11.35 1.01
C THR A 89 5.51 -12.86 1.09
N SER A 90 4.54 -13.27 1.90
CA SER A 90 4.26 -14.69 2.20
C SER A 90 2.90 -15.18 1.69
N LYS A 91 1.94 -14.27 1.48
CA LYS A 91 0.56 -14.61 1.12
C LYS A 91 0.22 -14.29 -0.34
N CYS A 92 0.83 -13.26 -0.93
CA CYS A 92 0.43 -12.78 -2.25
C CYS A 92 0.92 -13.68 -3.38
N CYS A 93 0.12 -13.75 -4.45
CA CYS A 93 0.61 -14.20 -5.75
C CYS A 93 1.55 -13.16 -6.36
N GLN A 94 2.50 -13.60 -7.19
CA GLN A 94 3.35 -12.67 -7.96
C GLN A 94 2.49 -11.66 -8.74
N ARG A 95 1.36 -12.10 -9.29
CA ARG A 95 0.37 -11.22 -9.91
C ARG A 95 -1.06 -11.66 -9.66
N GLU A 96 -1.90 -10.74 -9.22
CA GLU A 96 -3.35 -10.92 -8.99
C GLU A 96 -4.11 -9.92 -9.86
N ILE A 97 -4.57 -10.36 -11.04
CA ILE A 97 -5.17 -9.47 -12.05
C ILE A 97 -4.19 -8.35 -12.44
N LEU A 98 -4.44 -7.12 -11.99
CA LEU A 98 -3.62 -5.92 -12.22
C LEU A 98 -2.57 -5.69 -11.11
N TRP A 99 -2.66 -6.44 -10.02
CA TRP A 99 -1.84 -6.25 -8.83
C TRP A 99 -0.56 -7.07 -8.93
N ASP A 100 0.54 -6.43 -9.34
CA ASP A 100 1.88 -7.01 -9.24
C ASP A 100 2.40 -6.89 -7.81
N SER A 101 2.69 -8.02 -7.15
CA SER A 101 3.04 -8.02 -5.73
C SER A 101 4.33 -7.26 -5.41
N ASN A 102 5.31 -7.27 -6.33
CA ASN A 102 6.57 -6.57 -6.10
C ASN A 102 6.36 -5.07 -6.20
N ALA A 103 5.67 -4.62 -7.26
CA ALA A 103 5.35 -3.22 -7.45
C ALA A 103 4.60 -2.64 -6.25
N ILE A 104 3.50 -3.27 -5.84
CA ILE A 104 2.71 -2.75 -4.71
C ILE A 104 3.40 -2.88 -3.36
N TYR A 105 4.31 -3.83 -3.19
CA TYR A 105 5.14 -3.93 -1.97
C TYR A 105 6.10 -2.75 -1.88
N VAL A 106 6.82 -2.45 -2.97
CA VAL A 106 7.74 -1.30 -3.04
C VAL A 106 6.96 0.00 -2.82
N ALA A 107 5.82 0.16 -3.50
CA ALA A 107 4.91 1.29 -3.29
C ALA A 107 4.53 1.43 -1.82
N GLY A 108 4.01 0.35 -1.22
CA GLY A 108 3.55 0.34 0.15
C GLY A 108 4.65 0.68 1.15
N LYS A 109 5.86 0.13 0.96
CA LYS A 109 7.04 0.48 1.76
C LYS A 109 7.31 1.98 1.70
N ARG A 110 7.30 2.57 0.50
CA ARG A 110 7.55 4.00 0.31
C ARG A 110 6.48 4.88 0.95
N ILE A 111 5.21 4.52 0.83
CA ILE A 111 4.13 5.27 1.48
C ILE A 111 4.34 5.28 3.00
N ILE A 112 4.67 4.14 3.61
CA ILE A 112 4.97 4.09 5.06
C ILE A 112 6.16 4.98 5.42
N GLU A 113 7.25 4.90 4.66
CA GLU A 113 8.45 5.69 4.91
C GLU A 113 8.15 7.20 4.87
N GLN A 114 7.40 7.66 3.87
CA GLN A 114 7.06 9.07 3.70
C GLN A 114 6.09 9.57 4.76
N GLU A 115 4.95 8.89 4.96
CA GLU A 115 3.92 9.37 5.89
C GLU A 115 4.42 9.36 7.35
N HIS A 116 5.22 8.38 7.73
CA HIS A 116 5.74 8.26 9.11
C HIS A 116 7.12 8.90 9.32
N GLY A 117 7.79 9.36 8.26
CA GLY A 117 9.14 9.93 8.35
C GLY A 117 10.19 8.93 8.85
N ILE A 118 10.02 7.64 8.50
CA ILE A 118 10.91 6.55 8.92
C ILE A 118 11.61 5.93 7.72
N LYS A 119 12.70 5.20 7.96
CA LYS A 119 13.36 4.38 6.94
C LYS A 119 13.19 2.90 7.29
N LEU A 120 12.51 2.16 6.42
CA LEU A 120 12.30 0.74 6.65
C LEU A 120 13.52 -0.06 6.19
N PRO A 121 13.91 -1.10 6.94
CA PRO A 121 14.97 -2.01 6.50
C PRO A 121 14.54 -2.74 5.23
N GLU A 122 15.52 -3.28 4.50
CA GLU A 122 15.24 -4.11 3.32
C GLU A 122 14.56 -5.43 3.72
N ASP A 123 14.98 -6.03 4.83
CA ASP A 123 14.33 -7.19 5.42
C ASP A 123 13.36 -6.77 6.53
N LEU A 124 12.06 -6.85 6.23
CA LEU A 124 11.00 -6.52 7.19
C LEU A 124 10.92 -7.49 8.38
N ARG A 125 11.59 -8.65 8.36
CA ARG A 125 11.71 -9.51 9.55
C ARG A 125 12.44 -8.81 10.70
N LEU A 126 13.23 -7.78 10.39
CA LEU A 126 13.99 -6.99 11.36
C LEU A 126 13.14 -5.89 12.02
N VAL A 127 11.89 -5.70 11.57
CA VAL A 127 10.98 -4.62 12.01
C VAL A 127 10.39 -4.88 13.39
N GLY A 128 10.55 -6.07 13.97
CA GLY A 128 10.00 -6.43 15.28
C GLY A 128 10.29 -5.42 16.41
N LYS A 129 11.39 -4.66 16.31
CA LYS A 129 11.74 -3.59 17.26
C LYS A 129 10.97 -2.27 17.08
N MET A 130 10.39 -2.00 15.91
CA MET A 130 9.60 -0.78 15.64
C MET A 130 8.19 -0.82 16.24
N ILE A 131 7.78 -1.97 16.79
CA ILE A 131 6.43 -2.23 17.30
C ILE A 131 6.32 -1.94 18.81
N GLU A 132 7.44 -1.89 19.54
CA GLU A 132 7.42 -1.78 21.01
C GLU A 132 6.88 -0.43 21.52
N ASP A 133 7.07 0.65 20.77
CA ASP A 133 6.47 1.98 21.00
C ASP A 133 6.16 2.65 19.65
N PRO A 134 4.98 2.40 19.07
CA PRO A 134 4.67 2.91 17.74
C PRO A 134 4.52 4.43 17.75
N PRO A 135 5.10 5.17 16.79
CA PRO A 135 4.86 6.59 16.65
C PRO A 135 3.37 6.85 16.44
N ALA A 136 2.91 8.03 16.88
CA ALA A 136 1.55 8.47 16.61
C ALA A 136 1.23 8.44 15.11
N ALA A 137 -0.05 8.27 14.78
CA ALA A 137 -0.49 8.33 13.40
C ALA A 137 -0.04 9.67 12.76
N PRO A 138 0.41 9.66 11.49
CA PRO A 138 0.80 10.85 10.77
C PRO A 138 -0.27 11.93 10.85
N ILE A 139 0.17 13.17 11.08
CA ILE A 139 -0.72 14.34 10.98
C ILE A 139 -1.23 14.47 9.55
N ASP A 140 -2.39 15.07 9.37
CA ASP A 140 -3.09 15.07 8.08
C ASP A 140 -2.25 15.60 6.91
N SER A 141 -1.41 16.61 7.14
CA SER A 141 -0.51 17.18 6.12
C SER A 141 0.50 16.19 5.54
N HIS A 142 0.85 15.14 6.28
CA HIS A 142 1.79 14.10 5.87
C HIS A 142 1.07 12.87 5.29
N ARG A 143 -0.27 12.88 5.20
CA ARG A 143 -1.04 11.76 4.68
C ARG A 143 -1.11 11.83 3.16
N LEU A 144 -0.79 10.72 2.52
CA LEU A 144 -0.88 10.58 1.08
C LEU A 144 -2.35 10.50 0.66
N ARG A 145 -2.78 11.42 -0.20
CA ARG A 145 -4.14 11.47 -0.74
C ARG A 145 -4.27 10.54 -1.95
N ASP A 146 -3.34 10.69 -2.89
CA ASP A 146 -3.28 9.90 -4.11
C ASP A 146 -1.84 9.81 -4.66
N PHE A 147 -1.62 9.01 -5.70
CA PHE A 147 -0.36 8.92 -6.42
C PHE A 147 -0.57 8.74 -7.92
N THR A 148 0.27 9.38 -8.73
CA THR A 148 0.18 9.27 -10.20
C THR A 148 1.44 8.66 -10.81
N THR A 149 1.25 7.98 -11.94
CA THR A 149 2.32 7.46 -12.81
C THR A 149 2.31 8.26 -14.12
N PRO A 150 3.47 8.56 -14.71
CA PRO A 150 3.59 9.31 -15.97
C PRO A 150 2.74 8.78 -17.11
N GLU A 151 2.49 7.47 -17.18
CA GLU A 151 1.64 6.86 -18.22
C GLU A 151 0.17 7.36 -18.20
N ASN A 152 -0.29 7.95 -17.08
CA ASN A 152 -1.67 8.42 -16.88
C ASN A 152 -1.85 9.93 -17.12
N GLU A 153 -0.78 10.68 -17.41
CA GLU A 153 -0.82 12.10 -17.79
C GLU A 153 -0.04 12.34 -19.09
N ASP A 154 -0.35 13.42 -19.81
CA ASP A 154 0.43 13.81 -20.98
C ASP A 154 1.83 14.21 -20.50
N ILE A 155 2.86 13.46 -20.89
CA ILE A 155 4.25 13.62 -20.43
C ILE A 155 4.72 15.06 -20.67
N ASP A 156 4.20 15.74 -21.71
CA ASP A 156 4.51 17.13 -22.01
C ASP A 156 3.87 18.12 -21.02
N ALA A 157 2.70 17.82 -20.44
CA ALA A 157 2.11 18.61 -19.36
C ALA A 157 2.90 18.49 -18.05
N VAL A 158 3.44 17.30 -17.76
CA VAL A 158 4.35 17.09 -16.62
C VAL A 158 5.69 17.82 -16.86
N ARG A 159 6.18 17.87 -18.11
CA ARG A 159 7.41 18.61 -18.47
C ARG A 159 7.25 20.13 -18.39
N GLU A 160 6.12 20.69 -18.81
CA GLU A 160 5.86 22.15 -18.73
C GLU A 160 5.82 22.65 -17.29
N VAL A 161 5.35 21.83 -16.34
CA VAL A 161 5.28 22.19 -14.91
C VAL A 161 6.65 22.09 -14.23
N TYR A 162 7.50 21.15 -14.66
CA TYR A 162 8.77 20.84 -13.99
C TYR A 162 9.97 20.97 -14.95
N ASP A 163 10.36 22.22 -15.18
CA ASP A 163 11.39 22.67 -16.14
C ASP A 163 12.84 22.21 -15.80
N SER A 164 13.02 21.20 -14.94
CA SER A 164 14.35 20.76 -14.50
C SER A 164 14.49 19.28 -14.08
N LEU A 165 13.54 18.39 -14.39
CA LEU A 165 13.65 16.97 -14.04
C LEU A 165 13.86 16.08 -15.28
N ASP A 166 14.91 15.26 -15.27
CA ASP A 166 15.12 14.17 -16.25
C ASP A 166 14.04 13.09 -16.04
N ILE A 167 12.89 13.25 -16.71
CA ILE A 167 11.77 12.28 -16.63
C ILE A 167 12.19 11.00 -17.36
N THR A 168 12.75 10.06 -16.62
CA THR A 168 12.82 8.66 -17.03
C THR A 168 11.49 8.00 -16.71
N ASP A 169 10.95 7.26 -17.67
CA ASP A 169 9.59 6.71 -17.86
C ASP A 169 9.03 5.78 -16.74
N ASN A 170 9.49 5.88 -15.49
CA ASN A 170 9.19 4.91 -14.43
C ASN A 170 9.19 5.53 -13.02
N ARG A 171 8.68 6.76 -12.85
CA ARG A 171 8.59 7.46 -11.55
C ARG A 171 7.15 7.42 -11.02
N ILE A 172 6.97 7.48 -9.69
CA ILE A 172 5.64 7.71 -9.07
C ILE A 172 5.71 9.04 -8.31
N TYR A 173 4.68 9.86 -8.49
CA TYR A 173 4.51 11.12 -7.79
C TYR A 173 3.46 10.95 -6.70
N PHE A 174 3.79 11.42 -5.51
CA PHE A 174 2.95 11.33 -4.32
C PHE A 174 2.26 12.67 -4.05
N HIS A 175 0.94 12.66 -3.84
CA HIS A 175 0.14 13.86 -3.60
C HIS A 175 -0.23 14.00 -2.11
N PHE A 176 0.22 15.09 -1.47
CA PHE A 176 -0.10 15.43 -0.08
C PHE A 176 -1.05 16.66 -0.01
N PRO A 177 -1.84 16.83 1.07
CA PRO A 177 -2.83 17.92 1.13
C PRO A 177 -2.23 19.33 1.17
N THR A 178 -0.96 19.49 1.56
CA THR A 178 -0.23 20.77 1.51
C THR A 178 0.63 20.95 0.27
N SER A 179 0.68 19.96 -0.63
CA SER A 179 1.31 20.14 -1.93
C SER A 179 0.44 21.09 -2.73
N SER A 180 0.89 22.34 -2.94
CA SER A 180 0.51 23.01 -4.18
C SER A 180 0.99 22.13 -5.34
N MET A 181 0.39 22.27 -6.52
CA MET A 181 0.82 21.53 -7.71
C MET A 181 2.31 21.72 -8.06
N ASP A 182 3.04 22.60 -7.35
CA ASP A 182 4.48 22.87 -7.49
C ASP A 182 5.38 22.07 -6.52
N ASN A 183 4.82 21.34 -5.54
CA ASN A 183 5.58 20.71 -4.45
C ASN A 183 5.25 19.20 -4.36
N MET A 184 5.54 18.48 -5.45
CA MET A 184 5.48 17.01 -5.52
C MET A 184 6.89 16.45 -5.36
N ASP A 185 7.07 15.49 -4.44
CA ASP A 185 8.34 14.78 -4.29
C ASP A 185 8.38 13.60 -5.27
N PRO A 186 9.25 13.62 -6.31
CA PRO A 186 9.40 12.48 -7.21
C PRO A 186 10.08 11.33 -6.48
N VAL A 187 9.54 10.11 -6.63
CA VAL A 187 10.26 8.90 -6.25
C VAL A 187 11.00 8.36 -7.46
N ASP A 188 12.33 8.44 -7.41
CA ASP A 188 13.22 7.95 -8.46
C ASP A 188 13.30 6.41 -8.48
N GLN A 189 13.05 5.85 -9.66
CA GLN A 189 13.30 4.48 -10.13
C GLN A 189 12.68 3.30 -9.34
N TRP A 190 11.98 2.44 -10.10
CA TRP A 190 11.35 1.20 -9.65
C TRP A 190 12.07 0.01 -10.31
N TYR A 191 12.70 -0.86 -9.52
CA TYR A 191 13.28 -2.15 -9.95
C TYR A 191 12.96 -3.25 -8.94
#